data_AF-A0A817HBR4-F1
#
_entry.id   AF-A0A817HBR4-F1
#
_cell.length_a   1.000
_cell.length_b   1.000
_cell.length_c   1.000
_cell.angle_alpha   90.00
_cell.angle_beta   90.00
_cell.angle_gamma   90.00
#
_symmetry.space_group_name_H-M   'P 1'
#
loop_
_entity.id
_entity.type
_entity.pdbx_description
1 polymer ?
#
loop_
_entity_poly.entity_id
_entity_poly.type
_entity_poly.pdbx_seq_one_letter_code
_entity_poly.pdbx_strand_id
1 'polypeptide(L)'
;MDIENVYLIPHSSKPVNEYFNPKLLTGLYPTLFCYGCGAPEDQSRPVQIKLKEHRRYLLSYNDRRFETNHSFIFVVFNLLQRRDACFHAQLIATKPYFQASADEILSLNSKDIETALDNSSKRTYNSESNNALNKLLQHIKTIGGRVMGSTYSRTALRTRIHALIYNQGLPSIFLTLNPADIHSPVALYFAGVKLDLDNIQNEQLMDTYKRAEIIASHPVATAKFFHLLITNILNTMIIGGVL
;
A
#
# COMPACT_ATOMS: atom_id res chain seq x y z
N MET A 1 29.10 2.17 37.00
CA MET A 1 28.11 2.74 36.06
C MET A 1 27.89 1.68 35.00
N ASP A 2 26.73 1.04 35.10
CA ASP A 2 26.39 -0.23 34.49
C ASP A 2 26.29 -0.14 32.96
N ILE A 3 27.10 -0.93 32.27
CA ILE A 3 27.12 -1.07 30.80
C ILE A 3 26.14 -2.19 30.35
N GLU A 4 25.34 -2.75 31.26
CA GLU A 4 24.63 -4.02 31.05
C GLU A 4 23.45 -4.01 30.06
N ASN A 5 23.13 -2.90 29.36
CA ASN A 5 22.01 -2.89 28.40
C ASN A 5 22.25 -2.03 27.14
N VAL A 6 23.44 -2.11 26.52
CA VAL A 6 23.68 -1.47 25.22
C VAL A 6 23.57 -2.50 24.09
N TYR A 7 22.47 -2.46 23.34
CA TYR A 7 22.32 -3.23 22.10
C TYR A 7 23.05 -2.51 20.97
N LEU A 8 24.24 -3.00 20.61
CA LEU A 8 24.94 -2.57 19.41
C LEU A 8 24.38 -3.34 18.21
N ILE A 9 23.73 -2.63 17.28
CA ILE A 9 23.30 -3.19 16.00
C ILE A 9 24.37 -2.82 14.96
N PRO A 10 25.32 -3.71 14.64
CA PRO A 10 26.34 -3.42 13.65
C PRO A 10 25.70 -3.30 12.26
N HIS A 11 26.00 -2.22 11.56
CA HIS A 11 25.56 -1.99 10.19
C HIS A 11 26.77 -1.97 9.26
N SER A 12 26.64 -2.62 8.10
CA SER A 12 27.59 -2.48 6.99
C SER A 12 27.54 -1.06 6.44
N SER A 13 28.69 -0.51 6.04
CA SER A 13 28.77 0.78 5.32
C SER A 13 28.15 0.71 3.92
N LYS A 14 27.97 -0.50 3.38
CA LYS A 14 27.33 -0.73 2.08
C LYS A 14 25.86 -1.15 2.29
N PRO A 15 24.89 -0.40 1.73
CA PRO A 15 23.48 -0.80 1.77
C PRO A 15 23.27 -2.07 0.95
N VAL A 16 22.38 -2.94 1.42
CA VAL A 16 22.04 -4.20 0.76
C VAL A 16 20.99 -3.94 -0.33
N ASN A 17 21.20 -4.51 -1.52
CA ASN A 17 20.20 -4.43 -2.59
C ASN A 17 18.93 -5.19 -2.18
N GLU A 18 17.78 -4.54 -2.35
CA GLU A 18 16.47 -5.13 -2.10
C GLU A 18 15.99 -6.01 -3.27
N TYR A 19 16.36 -5.70 -4.51
CA TYR A 19 15.86 -6.41 -5.70
C TYR A 19 16.49 -7.79 -5.83
N PHE A 20 15.67 -8.81 -6.11
CA PHE A 20 16.12 -10.18 -6.34
C PHE A 20 16.98 -10.73 -5.20
N ASN A 21 16.67 -10.34 -3.97
CA ASN A 21 17.39 -10.74 -2.78
C ASN A 21 16.54 -11.66 -1.88
N PRO A 22 16.59 -12.99 -2.08
CA PRO A 22 15.81 -13.93 -1.28
C PRO A 22 16.23 -13.96 0.20
N LYS A 23 17.44 -13.49 0.52
CA LYS A 23 17.96 -13.42 1.90
C LYS A 23 17.35 -12.28 2.71
N LEU A 24 16.75 -11.28 2.05
CA LEU A 24 16.21 -10.10 2.72
C LEU A 24 15.04 -10.48 3.64
N LEU A 25 13.98 -11.08 3.09
CA LEU A 25 12.78 -11.40 3.87
C LEU A 25 12.99 -12.60 4.81
N THR A 26 13.81 -13.57 4.41
CA THR A 26 14.18 -14.71 5.28
C THR A 26 15.00 -14.26 6.48
N GLY A 27 15.92 -13.30 6.30
CA GLY A 27 16.69 -12.71 7.39
C GLY A 27 15.89 -11.78 8.30
N LEU A 28 14.93 -11.02 7.74
CA LEU A 28 14.04 -10.15 8.52
C LEU A 28 12.99 -10.92 9.33
N TYR A 29 12.54 -12.06 8.82
CA TYR A 29 11.45 -12.84 9.40
C TYR A 29 11.82 -14.32 9.58
N PRO A 30 12.82 -14.66 10.40
CA PRO A 30 13.24 -16.04 10.61
C PRO A 30 12.09 -16.92 11.17
N THR A 31 11.16 -16.34 11.94
CA THR A 31 9.98 -17.04 12.46
C THR A 31 8.91 -17.32 11.41
N LEU A 32 8.90 -16.57 10.30
CA LEU A 32 8.00 -16.82 9.16
C LEU A 32 8.65 -17.72 8.11
N PHE A 33 9.98 -17.67 8.00
CA PHE A 33 10.78 -18.47 7.09
C PHE A 33 11.76 -19.36 7.86
N CYS A 34 11.25 -20.30 8.66
CA CYS A 34 12.03 -21.10 9.61
C CYS A 34 13.21 -21.88 9.00
N TYR A 35 13.14 -22.20 7.71
CA TYR A 35 14.20 -22.92 6.98
C TYR A 35 15.13 -22.00 6.17
N GLY A 36 15.00 -20.68 6.30
CA GLY A 36 15.78 -19.71 5.54
C GLY A 36 15.50 -19.72 4.03
N CYS A 37 14.42 -20.37 3.59
CA CYS A 37 14.03 -20.54 2.19
C CYS A 37 12.57 -20.14 1.95
N GLY A 38 12.14 -20.11 0.68
CA GLY A 38 10.75 -19.80 0.32
C GLY A 38 10.43 -18.30 0.23
N ALA A 39 11.44 -17.43 0.26
CA ALA A 39 11.25 -16.00 0.01
C ALA A 39 10.81 -15.73 -1.45
N PRO A 40 10.18 -14.56 -1.69
CA PRO A 40 10.05 -13.99 -3.02
C PRO A 40 11.38 -13.80 -3.73
N GLU A 41 11.30 -13.86 -5.07
CA GLU A 41 12.42 -13.56 -5.98
C GLU A 41 13.65 -14.46 -5.79
N ASP A 42 13.44 -15.66 -5.25
CA ASP A 42 14.45 -16.69 -5.21
C ASP A 42 14.71 -17.23 -6.63
N GLN A 43 15.90 -16.93 -7.15
CA GLN A 43 16.32 -17.30 -8.50
C GLN A 43 16.61 -18.79 -8.66
N SER A 44 16.79 -19.55 -7.56
CA SER A 44 16.97 -21.00 -7.64
C SER A 44 15.66 -21.75 -7.92
N ARG A 45 14.51 -21.06 -7.94
CA ARG A 45 13.21 -21.67 -8.18
C ARG A 45 13.05 -22.08 -9.66
N PRO A 46 12.57 -23.31 -9.95
CA PRO A 46 12.34 -23.75 -11.33
C PRO A 46 11.32 -22.89 -12.10
N VAL A 47 10.28 -22.43 -11.41
CA VAL A 47 9.23 -21.57 -11.98
C VAL A 47 9.31 -20.18 -11.38
N GLN A 48 9.52 -19.17 -12.21
CA GLN A 48 9.55 -17.79 -11.75
C GLN A 48 8.15 -17.33 -11.31
N ILE A 49 8.06 -16.80 -10.10
CA ILE A 49 6.81 -16.25 -9.56
C ILE A 49 7.00 -14.75 -9.35
N LYS A 50 6.11 -13.95 -9.93
CA LYS A 50 6.11 -12.49 -9.74
C LYS A 50 5.96 -12.15 -8.26
N LEU A 51 6.67 -11.12 -7.78
CA LEU A 51 6.64 -10.68 -6.38
C LEU A 51 5.22 -10.47 -5.84
N LYS A 52 4.34 -9.81 -6.62
CA LYS A 52 2.94 -9.54 -6.23
C LYS A 52 2.16 -10.84 -5.99
N GLU A 53 2.34 -11.83 -6.88
CA GLU A 53 1.69 -13.14 -6.77
C GLU A 53 2.21 -13.94 -5.59
N HIS A 54 3.53 -13.98 -5.43
CA HIS A 54 4.11 -14.75 -4.33
C HIS A 54 3.71 -14.17 -2.98
N ARG A 55 3.63 -12.84 -2.83
CA ARG A 55 3.16 -12.25 -1.58
C ARG A 55 1.67 -12.49 -1.34
N ARG A 56 0.83 -12.47 -2.39
CA ARG A 56 -0.58 -12.86 -2.26
C ARG A 56 -0.71 -14.29 -1.72
N TYR A 57 0.15 -15.19 -2.18
CA TYR A 57 0.27 -16.54 -1.63
C TYR A 57 0.70 -16.53 -0.16
N LEU A 58 1.78 -15.82 0.21
CA LEU A 58 2.25 -15.75 1.60
C LEU A 58 1.17 -15.19 2.54
N LEU A 59 0.47 -14.12 2.15
CA LEU A 59 -0.63 -13.56 2.93
C LEU A 59 -1.85 -14.49 3.02
N SER A 60 -1.98 -15.44 2.11
CA SER A 60 -3.04 -16.47 2.12
C SER A 60 -2.53 -17.84 2.58
N TYR A 61 -1.37 -17.87 3.25
CA TYR A 61 -0.78 -19.12 3.70
C TYR A 61 -1.70 -19.81 4.71
N ASN A 62 -1.71 -21.15 4.69
CA ASN A 62 -2.73 -21.96 5.37
C ASN A 62 -2.84 -21.69 6.88
N ASP A 63 -1.70 -21.52 7.55
CA ASP A 63 -1.63 -21.25 9.00
C ASP A 63 -1.76 -19.76 9.36
N ARG A 64 -1.95 -18.88 8.37
CA ARG A 64 -2.12 -17.43 8.53
C ARG A 64 -0.95 -16.69 9.18
N ARG A 65 0.20 -17.32 9.41
CA ARG A 65 1.34 -16.71 10.13
C ARG A 65 1.84 -15.41 9.54
N PHE A 66 1.69 -15.22 8.22
CA PHE A 66 2.12 -14.00 7.54
C PHE A 66 1.10 -12.87 7.66
N GLU A 67 -0.21 -13.16 7.69
CA GLU A 67 -1.23 -12.12 7.86
C GLU A 67 -1.30 -11.64 9.31
N THR A 68 -1.05 -12.53 10.28
CA THR A 68 -1.10 -12.22 11.71
C THR A 68 0.21 -11.64 12.26
N ASN A 69 1.29 -11.67 11.49
CA ASN A 69 2.54 -11.05 11.91
C ASN A 69 2.41 -9.52 11.99
N HIS A 70 2.84 -8.95 13.11
CA HIS A 70 2.67 -7.53 13.43
C HIS A 70 3.24 -6.54 12.40
N SER A 71 4.29 -6.90 11.65
CA SER A 71 5.00 -5.98 10.74
C SER A 71 5.07 -6.44 9.29
N PHE A 72 4.89 -7.73 9.02
CA PHE A 72 5.12 -8.31 7.69
C PHE A 72 4.32 -7.60 6.59
N ILE A 73 3.02 -7.37 6.80
CA ILE A 73 2.16 -6.67 5.83
C ILE A 73 2.71 -5.27 5.53
N PHE A 74 3.09 -4.52 6.57
CA PHE A 74 3.58 -3.15 6.42
C PHE A 74 4.93 -3.08 5.72
N VAL A 75 5.87 -3.95 6.10
CA VAL A 75 7.21 -3.99 5.49
C VAL A 75 7.10 -4.34 4.01
N VAL A 76 6.33 -5.35 3.65
CA VAL A 76 6.23 -5.74 2.25
C VAL A 76 5.33 -4.79 1.44
N PHE A 77 4.38 -4.10 2.08
CA PHE A 77 3.66 -3.00 1.46
C PHE A 77 4.60 -1.82 1.15
N ASN A 78 5.43 -1.42 2.10
CA ASN A 78 6.43 -0.37 1.90
C ASN A 78 7.43 -0.74 0.80
N LEU A 79 7.88 -2.00 0.78
CA LEU A 79 8.73 -2.56 -0.27
C LEU A 79 8.10 -2.37 -1.66
N LEU A 80 6.81 -2.66 -1.82
CA LEU A 80 6.13 -2.37 -3.09
C LEU A 80 6.07 -0.89 -3.43
N GLN A 81 5.66 -0.05 -2.48
CA GLN A 81 5.52 1.39 -2.74
C GLN A 81 6.86 2.00 -3.16
N ARG A 82 7.95 1.60 -2.49
CA ARG A 82 9.30 2.07 -2.79
C ARG A 82 9.77 1.60 -4.15
N ARG A 83 9.53 0.33 -4.50
CA ARG A 83 9.86 -0.20 -5.84
C ARG A 83 9.06 0.48 -6.96
N ASP A 84 7.75 0.67 -6.78
CA ASP A 84 6.92 1.39 -7.76
C ASP A 84 7.40 2.85 -7.91
N ALA A 85 7.74 3.52 -6.80
CA ALA A 85 8.29 4.87 -6.83
C ALA A 85 9.64 4.94 -7.54
N CYS A 86 10.59 4.05 -7.21
CA CYS A 86 11.91 3.98 -7.84
C CYS A 86 11.82 3.68 -9.33
N PHE A 87 10.98 2.72 -9.73
CA PHE A 87 10.77 2.37 -11.13
C PHE A 87 10.23 3.57 -11.93
N HIS A 88 9.23 4.26 -11.40
CA HIS A 88 8.69 5.45 -12.08
C HIS A 88 9.66 6.63 -12.07
N ALA A 89 10.40 6.84 -10.98
CA ALA A 89 11.45 7.84 -10.92
C ALA A 89 12.52 7.57 -11.99
N GLN A 90 12.96 6.32 -12.14
CA GLN A 90 13.90 5.92 -13.18
C GLN A 90 13.35 6.23 -14.58
N LEU A 91 12.10 5.86 -14.88
CA LEU A 91 11.47 6.14 -16.18
C LEU A 91 11.34 7.64 -16.50
N ILE A 92 11.18 8.48 -15.47
CA ILE A 92 11.10 9.94 -15.63
C ILE A 92 12.49 10.53 -15.76
N ALA A 93 13.45 10.05 -14.97
CA ALA A 93 14.84 10.51 -14.99
C ALA A 93 15.54 10.26 -16.33
N THR A 94 15.12 9.24 -17.08
CA THR A 94 15.62 8.98 -18.43
C THR A 94 15.04 9.90 -19.52
N LYS A 95 14.07 10.77 -19.19
CA LYS A 95 13.46 11.67 -20.18
C LYS A 95 14.33 12.92 -20.38
N PRO A 96 14.49 13.42 -21.63
CA PRO A 96 15.30 14.61 -21.91
C PRO A 96 14.92 15.85 -21.11
N TYR A 97 13.61 16.07 -20.88
CA TYR A 97 13.13 17.19 -20.08
C TYR A 97 13.59 17.14 -18.61
N PHE A 98 13.69 15.94 -18.03
CA PHE A 98 14.18 15.79 -16.65
C PHE A 98 15.66 16.11 -16.57
N GLN A 99 16.46 15.62 -17.52
CA GLN A 99 17.89 15.93 -17.61
C GLN A 99 18.13 17.43 -17.80
N ALA A 100 17.35 18.08 -18.66
CA ALA A 100 17.41 19.53 -18.87
C ALA A 100 17.06 20.34 -17.62
N SER A 101 16.28 19.78 -16.70
CA SER A 101 15.90 20.43 -15.44
C SER A 101 16.80 20.01 -14.27
N ALA A 102 17.74 19.07 -14.46
CA ALA A 102 18.55 18.53 -13.38
C ALA A 102 19.52 19.55 -12.81
N ASP A 103 20.22 20.29 -13.68
CA ASP A 103 21.16 21.35 -13.26
C ASP A 103 20.45 22.49 -12.51
N GLU A 104 19.25 22.86 -12.95
CA GLU A 104 18.42 23.83 -12.25
C GLU A 104 18.00 23.33 -10.87
N ILE A 105 17.59 22.07 -10.75
CA ILE A 105 17.24 21.48 -9.45
C ILE A 105 18.47 21.38 -8.53
N LEU A 106 19.65 21.08 -9.07
CA LEU A 106 20.90 21.04 -8.31
C LEU A 106 21.33 22.41 -7.78
N SER A 107 20.87 23.50 -8.40
CA SER A 107 21.15 24.85 -7.92
C SER A 107 20.33 25.27 -6.69
N LEU A 108 19.31 24.49 -6.31
CA LEU A 108 18.51 24.73 -5.13
C LEU A 108 19.33 24.55 -3.85
N ASN A 109 19.20 25.51 -2.94
CA ASN A 109 19.83 25.44 -1.62
C ASN A 109 18.80 25.04 -0.54
N SER A 110 19.28 24.68 0.66
CA SER A 110 18.40 24.28 1.77
C SER A 110 17.41 25.38 2.18
N LYS A 111 17.80 26.67 2.07
CA LYS A 111 16.92 27.80 2.43
C LYS A 111 15.75 27.94 1.44
N ASP A 112 15.98 27.66 0.15
CA ASP A 112 14.91 27.64 -0.86
C ASP A 112 13.86 26.58 -0.54
N ILE A 113 14.30 25.44 -0.01
CA ILE A 113 13.41 24.34 0.40
C ILE A 113 12.68 24.68 1.70
N GLU A 114 13.37 25.23 2.70
CA GLU A 114 12.78 25.64 3.98
C GLU A 114 11.72 26.72 3.79
N THR A 115 12.02 27.74 2.99
CA THR A 115 11.04 28.79 2.63
C THR A 115 9.83 28.22 1.89
N ALA A 116 10.02 27.26 0.99
CA ALA A 116 8.92 26.57 0.33
C ALA A 116 8.01 25.80 1.32
N LEU A 117 8.60 25.10 2.28
CA LEU A 117 7.88 24.37 3.32
C LEU A 117 7.09 25.32 4.23
N ASP A 118 7.71 26.41 4.67
CA ASP A 118 7.06 27.45 5.49
C ASP A 118 5.88 28.10 4.77
N ASN A 119 6.02 28.39 3.48
CA ASN A 119 4.92 28.96 2.69
C ASN A 119 3.78 27.96 2.50
N SER A 120 4.10 26.68 2.29
CA SER A 120 3.09 25.61 2.15
C SER A 120 2.28 25.39 3.44
N SER A 121 2.93 25.51 4.60
CA SER A 121 2.26 25.36 5.91
C SER A 121 1.37 26.57 6.24
N LYS A 122 1.79 27.78 5.88
CA LYS A 122 1.05 29.03 6.10
C LYS A 122 -0.01 29.34 5.03
N ARG A 123 -0.16 28.48 4.00
CA ARG A 123 -1.03 28.70 2.81
C ARG A 123 -0.85 30.07 2.16
N THR A 124 0.34 30.65 2.28
CA THR A 124 0.62 31.98 1.75
C THR A 124 1.04 31.84 0.29
N TYR A 125 0.35 32.54 -0.61
CA TYR A 125 0.66 32.53 -2.03
C TYR A 125 1.82 33.49 -2.28
N ASN A 126 3.03 32.99 -2.47
CA ASN A 126 4.16 33.84 -2.88
C ASN A 126 4.12 34.08 -4.39
N SER A 127 4.24 35.35 -4.80
CA SER A 127 4.35 35.76 -6.20
C SER A 127 5.73 35.51 -6.80
N GLU A 128 6.78 35.42 -5.97
CA GLU A 128 8.15 35.10 -6.41
C GLU A 128 8.32 33.59 -6.53
N SER A 129 7.95 33.09 -7.71
CA SER A 129 8.04 31.68 -8.06
C SER A 129 9.49 31.31 -8.37
N ASN A 130 10.17 30.61 -7.45
CA ASN A 130 11.45 29.98 -7.77
C ASN A 130 11.21 28.88 -8.83
N ASN A 131 11.69 29.10 -10.06
CA ASN A 131 11.45 28.20 -11.19
C ASN A 131 12.04 26.80 -10.97
N ALA A 132 13.22 26.72 -10.37
CA ALA A 132 13.87 25.44 -10.04
C ALA A 132 13.04 24.65 -9.02
N LEU A 133 12.49 25.35 -8.01
CA LEU A 133 11.59 24.75 -7.01
C LEU A 133 10.29 24.24 -7.67
N ASN A 134 9.70 25.01 -8.58
CA ASN A 134 8.51 24.57 -9.31
C ASN A 134 8.77 23.32 -10.16
N LYS A 135 9.92 23.27 -10.85
CA LYS A 135 10.34 22.09 -11.61
C LYS A 135 10.53 20.88 -10.71
N LEU A 136 11.16 21.05 -9.54
CA LEU A 136 11.27 19.99 -8.54
C LEU A 136 9.89 19.49 -8.09
N LEU A 137 8.97 20.39 -7.71
CA LEU A 137 7.62 20.03 -7.30
C LEU A 137 6.82 19.34 -8.42
N GLN A 138 7.03 19.75 -9.67
CA GLN A 138 6.42 19.13 -10.84
C GLN A 138 6.92 17.70 -11.03
N HIS A 139 8.23 17.45 -10.86
CA HIS A 139 8.80 16.10 -10.87
C HIS A 139 8.25 15.24 -9.73
N ILE A 140 8.21 15.77 -8.50
CA ILE A 140 7.63 15.08 -7.34
C ILE A 140 6.16 14.71 -7.59
N LYS A 141 5.36 15.64 -8.13
CA LYS A 141 3.96 15.41 -8.49
C LYS A 141 3.82 14.31 -9.55
N THR A 142 4.71 14.29 -10.53
CA THR A 142 4.69 13.31 -11.64
C THR A 142 5.02 11.90 -11.13
N ILE A 143 6.07 11.76 -10.32
CA ILE A 143 6.47 10.48 -9.71
C ILE A 143 5.39 10.03 -8.70
N GLY A 144 5.01 10.95 -7.80
CA GLY A 144 4.03 10.69 -6.76
C GLY A 144 2.66 10.31 -7.30
N GLY A 145 2.25 10.82 -8.47
CA GLY A 145 0.99 10.46 -9.13
C GLY A 145 0.85 8.96 -9.44
N ARG A 146 1.96 8.22 -9.49
CA ARG A 146 1.99 6.77 -9.71
C ARG A 146 2.07 5.95 -8.43
N VAL A 147 2.44 6.57 -7.30
CA VAL A 147 2.50 5.90 -6.00
C VAL A 147 1.08 5.74 -5.45
N MET A 148 0.66 4.50 -5.24
CA MET A 148 -0.68 4.19 -4.75
C MET A 148 -0.97 4.89 -3.42
N GLY A 149 -2.10 5.61 -3.37
CA GLY A 149 -2.60 6.25 -2.16
C GLY A 149 -2.03 7.65 -1.91
N SER A 150 -1.09 8.13 -2.72
CA SER A 150 -0.51 9.47 -2.59
C SER A 150 -1.54 10.57 -2.86
N THR A 151 -1.26 11.78 -2.39
CA THR A 151 -2.08 12.98 -2.68
C THR A 151 -2.20 13.23 -4.19
N TYR A 152 -1.12 12.97 -4.93
CA TYR A 152 -1.07 13.13 -6.37
C TYR A 152 -1.86 12.04 -7.12
N SER A 153 -1.83 10.78 -6.65
CA SER A 153 -2.63 9.70 -7.26
C SER A 153 -4.13 9.95 -7.04
N ARG A 154 -4.52 10.43 -5.85
CA ARG A 154 -5.90 10.83 -5.55
C ARG A 154 -6.35 12.01 -6.43
N THR A 155 -5.47 13.00 -6.63
CA THR A 155 -5.74 14.12 -7.54
C THR A 155 -5.96 13.64 -8.97
N ALA A 156 -5.14 12.71 -9.46
CA ALA A 156 -5.29 12.13 -10.79
C ALA A 156 -6.62 11.36 -10.94
N LEU A 157 -7.04 10.60 -9.93
CA LEU A 157 -8.35 9.93 -9.92
C LEU A 157 -9.51 10.93 -9.96
N ARG A 158 -9.43 12.03 -9.20
CA ARG A 158 -10.43 13.11 -9.24
C ARG A 158 -10.54 13.73 -10.64
N THR A 159 -9.42 13.97 -11.31
CA THR A 159 -9.42 14.47 -12.69
C THR A 159 -10.13 13.50 -13.64
N ARG A 160 -9.97 12.18 -13.47
CA ARG A 160 -10.69 11.18 -14.26
C ARG A 160 -12.20 11.23 -14.02
N ILE A 161 -12.64 11.41 -12.78
CA ILE A 161 -14.07 11.56 -12.45
C ILE A 161 -14.64 12.80 -13.16
N HIS A 162 -13.94 13.95 -13.12
CA HIS A 162 -14.39 15.14 -13.85
C HIS A 162 -14.46 14.95 -15.36
N ALA A 163 -13.48 14.24 -15.94
CA ALA A 163 -13.49 13.92 -17.37
C ALA A 163 -14.69 13.02 -17.75
N LEU A 164 -15.03 12.06 -16.89
CA LEU A 164 -16.23 11.24 -17.06
C LEU A 164 -17.50 12.08 -16.98
N ILE A 165 -17.61 13.01 -16.02
CA ILE A 165 -18.75 13.91 -15.90
C ILE A 165 -18.91 14.77 -17.15
N TYR A 166 -17.80 15.33 -17.66
CA TYR A 166 -17.83 16.13 -18.88
C TYR A 166 -18.30 15.31 -20.10
N ASN A 167 -17.87 14.05 -20.20
CA ASN A 167 -18.14 13.20 -21.36
C ASN A 167 -19.47 12.44 -21.30
N GLN A 168 -19.95 12.09 -20.11
CA GLN A 168 -21.11 11.22 -19.88
C GLN A 168 -22.26 11.94 -19.16
N GLY A 169 -22.08 13.21 -18.79
CA GLY A 169 -23.03 13.96 -17.97
C GLY A 169 -22.85 13.75 -16.48
N LEU A 170 -23.64 14.48 -15.69
CA LEU A 170 -23.62 14.36 -14.24
C LEU A 170 -24.19 13.00 -13.80
N PRO A 171 -23.58 12.32 -12.81
CA PRO A 171 -24.14 11.10 -12.27
C PRO A 171 -25.49 11.41 -11.61
N SER A 172 -26.52 10.63 -11.93
CA SER A 172 -27.83 10.75 -11.27
C SER A 172 -27.80 10.29 -9.81
N ILE A 173 -26.88 9.39 -9.47
CA ILE A 173 -26.73 8.81 -8.13
C ILE A 173 -25.26 8.89 -7.71
N PHE A 174 -25.01 9.40 -6.51
CA PHE A 174 -23.72 9.27 -5.84
C PHE A 174 -23.89 8.32 -4.65
N LEU A 175 -23.31 7.12 -4.75
CA LEU A 175 -23.45 6.06 -3.76
C LEU A 175 -22.08 5.75 -3.12
N THR A 176 -22.03 5.74 -1.80
CA THR A 176 -20.87 5.25 -1.04
C THR A 176 -21.26 3.96 -0.33
N LEU A 177 -20.59 2.86 -0.68
CA LEU A 177 -20.75 1.57 -0.03
C LEU A 177 -19.65 1.41 1.03
N ASN A 178 -20.05 1.31 2.30
CA ASN A 178 -19.14 1.02 3.41
C ASN A 178 -19.66 -0.17 4.22
N PRO A 179 -19.39 -1.40 3.78
CA PRO A 179 -19.84 -2.59 4.49
C PRO A 179 -19.23 -2.69 5.89
N ALA A 180 -20.06 -3.00 6.88
CA ALA A 180 -19.59 -3.31 8.23
C ALA A 180 -19.10 -4.77 8.30
N ASP A 181 -17.80 -4.95 8.52
CA ASP A 181 -17.12 -6.23 8.69
C ASP A 181 -17.36 -6.83 10.08
N ILE A 182 -17.33 -6.02 11.14
CA ILE A 182 -17.52 -6.46 12.54
C ILE A 182 -18.88 -7.14 12.78
N HIS A 183 -19.89 -6.81 11.98
CA HIS A 183 -21.24 -7.37 12.09
C HIS A 183 -21.51 -8.50 11.08
N SER A 184 -20.53 -8.85 10.24
CA SER A 184 -20.72 -9.84 9.20
C SER A 184 -20.25 -11.24 9.64
N PRO A 185 -21.16 -12.24 9.71
CA PRO A 185 -20.76 -13.63 9.93
C PRO A 185 -19.82 -14.16 8.86
N VAL A 186 -19.97 -13.67 7.61
CA VAL A 186 -19.07 -14.02 6.50
C VAL A 186 -17.65 -13.52 6.78
N ALA A 187 -17.49 -12.29 7.27
CA ALA A 187 -16.17 -11.77 7.64
C ALA A 187 -15.50 -12.60 8.76
N LEU A 188 -16.27 -13.01 9.77
CA LEU A 188 -15.79 -13.92 10.82
C LEU A 188 -15.39 -15.30 10.28
N TYR A 189 -16.18 -15.86 9.36
CA TYR A 189 -15.84 -17.10 8.67
C TYR A 189 -14.51 -16.98 7.89
N PHE A 190 -14.32 -15.88 7.16
CA PHE A 190 -13.04 -15.59 6.50
C PHE A 190 -11.87 -15.47 7.49
N ALA A 191 -12.12 -14.98 8.71
CA ALA A 191 -11.14 -14.90 9.78
C ALA A 191 -10.86 -16.25 10.47
N GLY A 192 -11.53 -17.33 10.04
CA GLY A 192 -11.32 -18.68 10.56
C GLY A 192 -12.18 -19.06 11.76
N VAL A 193 -13.19 -18.24 12.09
CA VAL A 193 -14.20 -18.63 13.09
C VAL A 193 -15.03 -19.78 12.50
N LYS A 194 -15.14 -20.87 13.25
CA LYS A 194 -15.94 -22.04 12.86
C LYS A 194 -17.42 -21.67 12.96
N LEU A 195 -17.99 -21.26 11.85
CA LEU A 195 -19.41 -20.91 11.71
C LEU A 195 -20.04 -21.80 10.66
N ASP A 196 -21.23 -22.31 10.97
CA ASP A 196 -22.12 -22.88 9.97
C ASP A 196 -22.86 -21.71 9.31
N LEU A 197 -22.53 -21.42 8.05
CA LEU A 197 -23.12 -20.29 7.32
C LEU A 197 -24.59 -20.54 6.94
N ASP A 198 -25.03 -21.80 6.92
CA ASP A 198 -26.41 -22.16 6.59
C ASP A 198 -27.33 -22.12 7.83
N ASN A 199 -26.75 -22.20 9.03
CA ASN A 199 -27.48 -22.18 10.30
C ASN A 199 -26.73 -21.39 11.38
N ILE A 200 -26.66 -20.07 11.19
CA ILE A 200 -25.99 -19.17 12.13
C ILE A 200 -26.86 -18.97 13.38
N GLN A 201 -26.35 -19.41 14.52
CA GLN A 201 -26.99 -19.19 15.83
C GLN A 201 -26.48 -17.87 16.42
N ASN A 202 -27.36 -17.07 17.04
CA ASN A 202 -26.95 -15.76 17.62
C ASN A 202 -25.90 -15.93 18.73
N GLU A 203 -25.96 -17.04 19.46
CA GLU A 203 -25.03 -17.41 20.52
C GLU A 203 -23.61 -17.65 19.98
N GLN A 204 -23.47 -18.03 18.71
CA GLN A 204 -22.17 -18.22 18.05
C GLN A 204 -21.50 -16.90 17.69
N LEU A 205 -22.25 -15.79 17.61
CA LEU A 205 -21.74 -14.53 17.07
C LEU A 205 -20.90 -13.71 18.06
N MET A 206 -20.62 -14.23 19.26
CA MET A 206 -19.81 -13.56 20.30
C MET A 206 -20.31 -12.13 20.59
N ASP A 207 -19.65 -11.40 21.49
CA ASP A 207 -19.95 -9.97 21.66
C ASP A 207 -19.27 -9.11 20.56
N THR A 208 -19.72 -7.87 20.43
CA THR A 208 -19.21 -6.92 19.42
C THR A 208 -17.71 -6.66 19.58
N TYR A 209 -17.21 -6.61 20.81
CA TYR A 209 -15.80 -6.32 21.08
C TYR A 209 -14.91 -7.48 20.61
N LYS A 210 -15.32 -8.72 20.92
CA LYS A 210 -14.62 -9.93 20.50
C LYS A 210 -14.61 -10.08 18.99
N ARG A 211 -15.72 -9.76 18.31
CA ARG A 211 -15.75 -9.72 16.84
C ARG A 211 -14.75 -8.68 16.30
N ALA A 212 -14.72 -7.47 16.86
CA ALA A 212 -13.79 -6.43 16.43
C ALA A 212 -12.33 -6.85 16.63
N GLU A 213 -12.00 -7.50 17.76
CA GLU A 213 -10.67 -8.05 18.03
C GLU A 213 -10.26 -9.11 16.98
N ILE A 214 -11.16 -10.04 16.65
CA ILE A 214 -10.91 -11.08 15.65
C ILE A 214 -10.68 -10.46 14.27
N ILE A 215 -11.54 -9.53 13.84
CA ILE A 215 -11.43 -8.88 12.54
C ILE A 215 -10.14 -8.06 12.43
N ALA A 216 -9.79 -7.31 13.49
CA ALA A 216 -8.54 -6.55 13.53
C ALA A 216 -7.30 -7.45 13.46
N SER A 217 -7.37 -8.65 14.04
CA SER A 217 -6.28 -9.63 14.03
C SER A 217 -6.10 -10.36 12.69
N HIS A 218 -7.09 -10.28 11.79
CA HIS A 218 -7.07 -10.98 10.49
C HIS A 218 -7.31 -10.02 9.31
N PRO A 219 -6.41 -9.05 9.06
CA PRO A 219 -6.63 -7.99 8.07
C PRO A 219 -6.80 -8.50 6.63
N VAL A 220 -6.16 -9.64 6.28
CA VAL A 220 -6.28 -10.23 4.94
C VAL A 220 -7.64 -10.94 4.78
N ALA A 221 -8.18 -11.53 5.84
CA ALA A 221 -9.55 -12.06 5.84
C ALA A 221 -10.57 -10.94 5.58
N THR A 222 -10.42 -9.81 6.28
CA THR A 222 -11.25 -8.61 6.11
C THR A 222 -11.17 -8.07 4.68
N ALA A 223 -9.96 -8.00 4.10
CA ALA A 223 -9.78 -7.58 2.72
C ALA A 223 -10.44 -8.54 1.71
N LYS A 224 -10.38 -9.87 1.94
CA LYS A 224 -11.05 -10.88 1.11
C LYS A 224 -12.58 -10.74 1.20
N PHE A 225 -13.11 -10.58 2.40
CA PHE A 225 -14.54 -10.32 2.62
C PHE A 225 -14.99 -9.06 1.87
N PHE A 226 -14.30 -7.95 2.06
CA PHE A 226 -14.63 -6.69 1.39
C PHE A 226 -14.61 -6.85 -0.15
N HIS A 227 -13.56 -7.49 -0.68
CA HIS A 227 -13.46 -7.74 -2.11
C HIS A 227 -14.63 -8.59 -2.63
N LEU A 228 -14.92 -9.72 -1.96
CA LEU A 228 -16.03 -10.60 -2.33
C LEU A 228 -17.36 -9.86 -2.32
N LEU A 229 -17.65 -9.13 -1.25
CA LEU A 229 -18.92 -8.42 -1.09
C LEU A 229 -19.10 -7.33 -2.14
N ILE A 230 -18.09 -6.49 -2.35
CA ILE A 230 -18.15 -5.42 -3.37
C ILE A 230 -18.28 -6.03 -4.77
N THR A 231 -17.50 -7.06 -5.10
CA THR A 231 -17.62 -7.73 -6.39
C THR A 231 -19.00 -8.31 -6.61
N ASN A 232 -19.61 -8.92 -5.59
CA ASN A 232 -20.97 -9.42 -5.68
C ASN A 232 -21.97 -8.28 -5.87
N ILE A 233 -21.91 -7.20 -5.09
CA ILE A 233 -22.80 -6.04 -5.26
C ILE A 233 -22.71 -5.47 -6.68
N LEU A 234 -21.48 -5.29 -7.20
CA LEU A 234 -21.29 -4.76 -8.55
C LEU A 234 -21.88 -5.71 -9.61
N ASN A 235 -21.62 -7.02 -9.51
CA ASN A 235 -22.02 -7.99 -10.52
C ASN A 235 -23.52 -8.29 -10.48
N THR A 236 -24.09 -8.46 -9.29
CA THR A 236 -25.49 -8.88 -9.14
C THR A 236 -26.42 -7.69 -9.10
N MET A 237 -26.09 -6.64 -8.34
CA MET A 237 -27.02 -5.54 -8.14
C MET A 237 -26.92 -4.50 -9.24
N ILE A 238 -25.71 -4.06 -9.58
CA ILE A 238 -25.53 -3.00 -10.58
C ILE A 238 -25.57 -3.56 -12.00
N ILE A 239 -24.68 -4.51 -12.33
CA ILE A 239 -24.63 -5.08 -13.69
C ILE A 239 -25.86 -5.96 -13.96
N GLY A 240 -26.34 -6.69 -12.95
CA GLY A 240 -27.54 -7.51 -13.04
C GLY A 240 -28.86 -6.72 -13.02
N GLY A 241 -28.82 -5.39 -12.80
CA GLY A 241 -29.99 -4.52 -12.90
C GLY A 241 -31.01 -4.65 -11.77
N VAL A 242 -30.59 -5.04 -10.57
CA VAL A 242 -31.44 -5.05 -9.36
C VAL A 242 -31.48 -3.67 -8.68
N LEU A 243 -30.44 -2.85 -8.89
CA LEU A 243 -30.33 -1.44 -8.47
C LEU A 243 -30.24 -0.50 -9.67
#